data_AF-A0A167GX46-F1
#
_entry.id   AF-A0A167GX46-F1
#
_cell.length_a   1.000
_cell.length_b   1.000
_cell.length_c   1.000
_cell.angle_alpha   90.00
_cell.angle_beta   90.00
_cell.angle_gamma   90.00
#
_symmetry.space_group_name_H-M   'P 1'
#
loop_
_entity.id
_entity.type
_entity.pdbx_description
1 polymer ?
#
loop_
_entity_poly.entity_id
_entity_poly.type
_entity_poly.pdbx_seq_one_letter_code
_entity_poly.pdbx_strand_id
1 'polypeptide(L)'
;MLSLILIVALPLLVGFAQAISLFPTCGFFPNGGGSVQPTLGWHGPKSKPINPDPPFPKVWAMNLGALPWSATSANQYLVQESGGIWVDEGAEITSYVAWENEAWVQAAYVLSGAATGQHVWMTTPASYFLNTSSGDDNTVAVVCVAEQVALTTCPETCRAADDSPNRLFGDNVAQYRDFTVTFTNVVFRAAKSDGVATLCASARDESDDEGGIRLAGFSMLDQQTCYWESIMLIPPS
;
A
#
# COMPACT_ATOMS: atom_id res chain seq x y z
N MET A 1 -8.22 35.78 -27.32
CA MET A 1 -7.69 35.54 -25.96
C MET A 1 -8.69 34.66 -25.23
N LEU A 2 -8.52 33.34 -25.33
CA LEU A 2 -9.36 32.37 -24.64
C LEU A 2 -8.64 31.96 -23.37
N SER A 3 -9.22 32.27 -22.21
CA SER A 3 -8.78 31.75 -20.92
C SER A 3 -8.96 30.24 -20.88
N LEU A 4 -7.85 29.52 -20.70
CA LEU A 4 -7.83 28.11 -20.38
C LEU A 4 -8.22 27.96 -18.91
N ILE A 5 -9.42 27.44 -18.65
CA ILE A 5 -9.87 27.05 -17.31
C ILE A 5 -9.13 25.76 -16.97
N LEU A 6 -8.15 25.86 -16.07
CA LEU A 6 -7.48 24.72 -15.45
C LEU A 6 -8.46 24.10 -14.44
N ILE A 7 -9.14 23.02 -14.83
CA ILE A 7 -9.86 22.16 -13.89
C ILE A 7 -8.80 21.33 -13.18
N VAL A 8 -8.37 21.79 -12.00
CA VAL A 8 -7.75 20.91 -11.00
C VAL A 8 -8.89 20.01 -10.50
N ALA A 9 -9.03 18.84 -11.10
CA ALA A 9 -9.90 17.81 -10.56
C ALA A 9 -9.27 17.34 -9.25
N LEU A 10 -9.75 17.87 -8.12
CA LEU A 10 -9.73 17.11 -6.87
C LEU A 10 -10.49 15.80 -7.17
N PRO A 11 -9.86 14.62 -7.07
CA PRO A 11 -10.66 13.42 -7.02
C PRO A 11 -11.50 13.50 -5.75
N LEU A 12 -12.82 13.59 -5.93
CA LEU A 12 -13.78 13.34 -4.88
C LEU A 12 -13.51 11.91 -4.38
N LEU A 13 -12.84 11.79 -3.22
CA LEU A 13 -12.75 10.54 -2.46
C LEU A 13 -14.17 10.15 -2.04
N VAL A 14 -14.85 9.38 -2.89
CA VAL A 14 -16.13 8.74 -2.56
C VAL A 14 -15.81 7.49 -1.75
N GLY A 15 -15.90 7.61 -0.42
CA GLY A 15 -16.20 6.55 0.55
C GLY A 15 -15.58 5.17 0.33
N PHE A 16 -14.30 5.00 0.62
CA PHE A 16 -13.67 3.69 0.84
C PHE A 16 -14.05 3.12 2.21
N ALA A 17 -15.23 2.50 2.33
CA ALA A 17 -15.70 1.96 3.61
C ALA A 17 -15.96 0.45 3.55
N GLN A 18 -15.00 -0.38 3.13
CA GLN A 18 -15.08 -1.85 3.31
C GLN A 18 -13.72 -2.50 3.59
N ALA A 19 -13.54 -2.95 4.83
CA ALA A 19 -12.62 -4.01 5.32
C ALA A 19 -11.14 -3.99 4.91
N ILE A 20 -10.57 -2.83 4.59
CA ILE A 20 -9.11 -2.68 4.44
C ILE A 20 -8.55 -2.40 5.83
N SER A 21 -7.63 -3.25 6.29
CA SER A 21 -6.77 -2.90 7.41
C SER A 21 -5.86 -1.80 6.87
N LEU A 22 -6.13 -0.56 7.26
CA LEU A 22 -5.52 0.64 6.68
C LEU A 22 -4.12 0.84 7.26
N PHE A 23 -3.17 0.87 6.34
CA PHE A 23 -1.74 0.74 6.54
C PHE A 23 -1.06 1.73 5.61
N PRO A 24 0.12 2.28 5.94
CA PRO A 24 0.85 3.07 4.99
C PRO A 24 1.15 2.23 3.73
N THR A 25 0.59 2.63 2.60
CA THR A 25 0.74 1.96 1.30
C THR A 25 1.22 2.94 0.24
N CYS A 26 1.96 2.44 -0.74
CA CYS A 26 2.26 3.16 -1.99
C CYS A 26 1.97 2.20 -3.12
N GLY A 27 0.87 2.41 -3.84
CA GLY A 27 0.32 1.45 -4.79
C GLY A 27 0.03 2.03 -6.17
N PHE A 28 -0.16 1.12 -7.14
CA PHE A 28 -0.68 1.44 -8.46
C PHE A 28 -2.13 0.99 -8.58
N PHE A 29 -2.98 1.79 -9.20
CA PHE A 29 -4.38 1.46 -9.50
C PHE A 29 -4.46 1.07 -10.98
N PRO A 30 -4.62 -0.22 -11.32
CA PRO A 30 -4.67 -0.66 -12.70
C PRO A 30 -5.91 -0.15 -13.44
N ASN A 31 -5.85 -0.19 -14.78
CA ASN A 31 -7.04 0.01 -15.60
C ASN A 31 -8.03 -1.15 -15.35
N GLY A 32 -9.31 -0.84 -15.12
CA GLY A 32 -10.30 -1.75 -14.54
C GLY A 32 -10.60 -1.47 -13.06
N GLY A 33 -9.76 -0.64 -12.42
CA GLY A 33 -9.83 -0.25 -11.02
C GLY A 33 -9.13 -1.25 -10.08
N GLY A 34 -9.26 -1.01 -8.76
CA GLY A 34 -8.56 -1.76 -7.71
C GLY A 34 -7.15 -1.23 -7.46
N SER A 35 -6.36 -1.93 -6.64
CA SER A 35 -4.98 -1.55 -6.33
C SER A 35 -4.03 -2.73 -6.25
N VAL A 36 -2.78 -2.49 -6.63
CA VAL A 36 -1.62 -3.38 -6.49
C VAL A 36 -0.63 -2.61 -5.63
N GLN A 37 -0.37 -3.08 -4.41
CA GLN A 37 0.42 -2.28 -3.47
C GLN A 37 1.20 -3.12 -2.45
N PRO A 38 2.50 -2.82 -2.22
CA PRO A 38 3.11 -3.13 -0.94
C PRO A 38 2.32 -2.44 0.18
N THR A 39 2.02 -3.21 1.20
CA THR A 39 1.21 -2.82 2.35
C THR A 39 2.00 -3.12 3.62
N LEU A 40 2.29 -2.10 4.43
CA LEU A 40 2.95 -2.32 5.73
C LEU A 40 1.93 -2.50 6.85
N GLY A 41 1.73 -3.77 7.21
CA GLY A 41 0.85 -4.17 8.28
C GLY A 41 1.46 -3.99 9.67
N TRP A 42 0.75 -3.26 10.54
CA TRP A 42 1.01 -3.21 12.00
C TRP A 42 0.52 -4.49 12.69
N HIS A 43 -0.32 -5.25 11.99
CA HIS A 43 -0.70 -6.60 12.35
C HIS A 43 0.10 -7.58 11.51
N GLY A 44 0.45 -8.72 12.12
CA GLY A 44 1.11 -9.79 11.39
C GLY A 44 0.34 -10.17 10.12
N PRO A 45 1.02 -10.81 9.16
CA PRO A 45 0.35 -11.24 7.94
C PRO A 45 -0.87 -12.08 8.28
N LYS A 46 -1.96 -11.94 7.52
CA LYS A 46 -3.14 -12.83 7.67
C LYS A 46 -2.78 -14.28 7.37
N SER A 47 -1.73 -14.48 6.57
CA SER A 47 -1.13 -15.76 6.21
C SER A 47 0.11 -16.05 7.07
N LYS A 48 0.73 -17.22 6.89
CA LYS A 48 1.94 -17.57 7.63
C LYS A 48 3.11 -16.72 7.09
N PRO A 49 3.76 -15.87 7.93
CA PRO A 49 4.95 -15.11 7.53
C PRO A 49 6.05 -16.05 7.06
N ILE A 50 6.87 -15.59 6.12
CA ILE A 50 8.04 -16.35 5.66
C ILE A 50 9.07 -16.56 6.78
N ASN A 51 9.06 -15.68 7.78
CA ASN A 51 9.92 -15.70 8.95
C ASN A 51 9.09 -15.72 10.25
N PRO A 52 8.44 -16.84 10.58
CA PRO A 52 7.49 -16.90 11.70
C PRO A 52 8.10 -16.63 13.06
N ASP A 53 9.41 -16.81 13.22
CA ASP A 53 10.13 -16.64 14.48
C ASP A 53 11.37 -15.75 14.27
N PRO A 54 11.18 -14.45 13.96
CA PRO A 54 12.29 -13.53 13.78
C PRO A 54 13.04 -13.31 15.11
N PRO A 55 14.35 -13.03 15.10
CA PRO A 55 15.15 -12.80 16.31
C PRO A 55 14.93 -11.40 16.93
N PHE A 56 13.88 -10.69 16.51
CA PHE A 56 13.52 -9.34 16.91
C PHE A 56 12.01 -9.26 17.21
N PRO A 57 11.55 -8.20 17.91
CA PRO A 57 10.13 -8.03 18.21
C PRO A 57 9.28 -7.96 16.92
N LYS A 58 8.15 -8.69 16.90
CA LYS A 58 7.21 -8.74 15.77
C LYS A 58 6.34 -7.47 15.76
N VAL A 59 6.95 -6.36 15.39
CA VAL A 59 6.29 -5.05 15.39
C VAL A 59 5.58 -4.79 14.06
N TRP A 60 6.26 -5.04 12.94
CA TRP A 60 5.71 -4.78 11.60
C TRP A 60 5.90 -5.95 10.66
N ALA A 61 4.86 -6.21 9.87
CA ALA A 61 4.92 -7.14 8.76
C ALA A 61 4.70 -6.41 7.44
N MET A 62 5.64 -6.53 6.53
CA MET A 62 5.43 -6.10 5.16
C MET A 62 4.67 -7.20 4.40
N ASN A 63 3.58 -6.82 3.75
CA ASN A 63 2.74 -7.68 2.93
C ASN A 63 2.62 -7.08 1.52
N LEU A 64 2.50 -7.92 0.50
CA LEU A 64 2.08 -7.48 -0.82
C LEU A 64 0.58 -7.72 -0.94
N GLY A 65 -0.16 -6.70 -1.37
CA GLY A 65 -1.61 -6.71 -1.47
C GLY A 65 -2.09 -6.48 -2.90
N ALA A 66 -3.19 -7.14 -3.25
CA ALA A 66 -3.96 -6.81 -4.45
C ALA A 66 -5.46 -6.77 -4.09
N LEU A 67 -6.08 -5.63 -4.38
CA LEU A 67 -7.47 -5.33 -4.10
C LEU A 67 -8.21 -5.12 -5.43
N PRO A 68 -9.28 -5.86 -5.73
CA PRO A 68 -10.07 -5.61 -6.93
C PRO A 68 -11.00 -4.40 -6.71
N TRP A 69 -11.41 -3.73 -7.78
CA TRP A 69 -12.27 -2.54 -7.69
C TRP A 69 -13.59 -2.80 -6.97
N SER A 70 -14.29 -3.87 -7.36
CA SER A 70 -15.57 -4.23 -6.75
C SER A 70 -15.42 -5.51 -5.93
N ALA A 71 -15.35 -5.37 -4.61
CA ALA A 71 -15.62 -6.50 -3.71
C ALA A 71 -17.10 -6.93 -3.72
N THR A 72 -17.96 -6.15 -4.41
CA THR A 72 -19.43 -6.26 -4.38
C THR A 72 -20.06 -6.78 -5.68
N SER A 73 -19.31 -6.88 -6.80
CA SER A 73 -19.85 -7.50 -8.02
C SER A 73 -19.76 -9.02 -7.91
N ALA A 74 -20.59 -9.74 -8.68
CA ALA A 74 -20.70 -11.20 -8.63
C ALA A 74 -19.38 -11.96 -8.94
N ASN A 75 -18.30 -11.26 -9.28
CA ASN A 75 -16.95 -11.80 -9.35
C ASN A 75 -16.33 -11.80 -7.93
N GLN A 76 -16.32 -12.98 -7.32
CA GLN A 76 -15.91 -13.33 -5.95
C GLN A 76 -14.41 -13.13 -5.65
N TYR A 77 -13.75 -12.15 -6.26
CA TYR A 77 -12.33 -11.93 -6.03
C TYR A 77 -12.10 -11.33 -4.64
N LEU A 78 -11.72 -12.20 -3.70
CA LEU A 78 -11.26 -11.83 -2.36
C LEU A 78 -9.90 -11.16 -2.47
N VAL A 79 -9.64 -10.19 -1.58
CA VAL A 79 -8.34 -9.56 -1.36
C VAL A 79 -7.22 -10.60 -1.40
N GLN A 80 -6.22 -10.38 -2.24
CA GLN A 80 -5.01 -11.21 -2.25
C GLN A 80 -3.95 -10.55 -1.37
N GLU A 81 -3.35 -11.34 -0.49
CA GLU A 81 -2.23 -10.93 0.36
C GLU A 81 -1.15 -12.00 0.29
N SER A 82 0.11 -11.56 0.23
CA SER A 82 1.26 -12.45 0.30
C SER A 82 1.42 -13.12 1.68
N GLY A 83 2.40 -14.03 1.80
CA GLY A 83 2.84 -14.60 3.08
C GLY A 83 3.25 -13.56 4.12
N GLY A 84 3.76 -12.42 3.66
CA GLY A 84 4.32 -11.36 4.49
C GLY A 84 5.69 -11.67 5.09
N ILE A 85 6.36 -10.64 5.59
CA ILE A 85 7.67 -10.72 6.24
C ILE A 85 7.69 -9.79 7.44
N TRP A 86 8.07 -10.30 8.62
CA TRP A 86 8.43 -9.44 9.74
C TRP A 86 9.71 -8.69 9.43
N VAL A 87 9.74 -7.39 9.72
CA VAL A 87 10.91 -6.53 9.48
C VAL A 87 11.29 -5.84 10.78
N ASP A 88 12.59 -5.74 11.04
CA ASP A 88 13.11 -5.05 12.21
C ASP A 88 13.14 -3.53 12.01
N GLU A 89 13.21 -2.81 13.12
CA GLU A 89 13.26 -1.34 13.14
C GLU A 89 14.47 -0.83 12.35
N GLY A 90 14.22 0.16 11.48
CA GLY A 90 15.26 0.77 10.65
C GLY A 90 15.74 -0.09 9.48
N ALA A 91 15.13 -1.27 9.24
CA ALA A 91 15.44 -2.08 8.07
C ALA A 91 15.10 -1.34 6.76
N GLU A 92 16.01 -1.44 5.79
CA GLU A 92 15.80 -0.97 4.43
C GLU A 92 15.15 -2.07 3.60
N ILE A 93 14.08 -1.72 2.89
CA ILE A 93 13.32 -2.67 2.08
C ILE A 93 13.28 -2.16 0.65
N THR A 94 13.73 -2.95 -0.31
CA THR A 94 13.42 -2.63 -1.72
C THR A 94 12.08 -3.22 -2.11
N SER A 95 11.33 -2.47 -2.92
CA SER A 95 10.02 -2.87 -3.40
C SER A 95 9.91 -2.69 -4.91
N TYR A 96 9.31 -3.67 -5.55
CA TYR A 96 9.15 -3.77 -6.98
C TYR A 96 7.71 -4.14 -7.30
N VAL A 97 7.06 -3.36 -8.18
CA VAL A 97 5.76 -3.68 -8.75
C VAL A 97 5.84 -3.49 -10.26
N ALA A 98 5.57 -4.52 -11.03
CA ALA A 98 5.61 -4.43 -12.48
C ALA A 98 4.51 -5.22 -13.17
N TRP A 99 4.13 -4.73 -14.34
CA TRP A 99 3.35 -5.50 -15.29
C TRP A 99 4.25 -6.41 -16.14
N GLU A 100 4.04 -7.71 -16.04
CA GLU A 100 4.76 -8.73 -16.79
C GLU A 100 3.82 -9.87 -17.20
N ASN A 101 3.92 -10.34 -18.44
CA ASN A 101 3.19 -11.53 -18.92
C ASN A 101 1.69 -11.55 -18.57
N GLU A 102 1.00 -10.43 -18.78
CA GLU A 102 -0.43 -10.25 -18.46
C GLU A 102 -0.78 -10.40 -16.97
N ALA A 103 0.17 -10.09 -16.10
CA ALA A 103 -0.01 -10.09 -14.65
C ALA A 103 0.74 -8.93 -14.00
N TRP A 104 0.28 -8.57 -12.79
CA TRP A 104 1.03 -7.71 -11.88
C TRP A 104 1.91 -8.57 -10.99
N VAL A 105 3.22 -8.36 -11.09
CA VAL A 105 4.25 -9.00 -10.28
C VAL A 105 4.68 -8.00 -9.21
N GLN A 106 4.59 -8.43 -7.95
CA GLN A 106 5.04 -7.67 -6.79
C GLN A 106 6.16 -8.44 -6.10
N ALA A 107 7.19 -7.74 -5.66
CA ALA A 107 8.25 -8.30 -4.83
C ALA A 107 8.76 -7.26 -3.84
N ALA A 108 9.22 -7.73 -2.69
CA ALA A 108 9.93 -6.89 -1.75
C ALA A 108 11.03 -7.69 -1.04
N TYR A 109 12.20 -7.07 -0.87
CA TYR A 109 13.41 -7.67 -0.34
C TYR A 109 13.95 -6.83 0.81
N VAL A 110 14.29 -7.49 1.91
CA VAL A 110 14.93 -6.84 3.06
C VAL A 110 16.44 -6.73 2.78
N LEU A 111 16.95 -5.51 2.65
CA LEU A 111 18.33 -5.20 2.30
C LEU A 111 19.24 -5.05 3.51
N SER A 112 18.70 -4.61 4.65
CA SER A 112 19.43 -4.39 5.88
C SER A 112 18.63 -4.86 7.10
N GLY A 113 19.29 -4.98 8.25
CA GLY A 113 18.67 -5.43 9.49
C GLY A 113 18.73 -6.95 9.71
N ALA A 114 18.06 -7.41 10.75
CA ALA A 114 18.03 -8.81 11.17
C ALA A 114 17.23 -9.73 10.22
N ALA A 115 16.33 -9.17 9.40
CA ALA A 115 15.64 -9.92 8.34
C ALA A 115 16.35 -9.88 6.96
N THR A 116 17.57 -9.35 6.87
CA THR A 116 18.34 -9.24 5.61
C THR A 116 18.34 -10.52 4.78
N GLY A 117 18.12 -10.39 3.47
CA GLY A 117 18.11 -11.51 2.51
C GLY A 117 16.78 -12.24 2.41
N GLN A 118 15.82 -11.93 3.29
CA GLN A 118 14.45 -12.42 3.17
C GLN A 118 13.67 -11.60 2.14
N HIS A 119 12.72 -12.25 1.48
CA HIS A 119 11.91 -11.62 0.46
C HIS A 119 10.56 -12.31 0.32
N VAL A 120 9.59 -11.54 -0.16
CA VAL A 120 8.24 -12.01 -0.46
C VAL A 120 7.89 -11.56 -1.87
N TRP A 121 7.11 -12.37 -2.55
CA TRP A 121 6.67 -12.11 -3.90
C TRP A 121 5.20 -12.52 -4.05
N MET A 122 4.52 -11.89 -4.98
CA MET A 122 3.14 -12.20 -5.32
C MET A 122 2.90 -11.89 -6.80
N THR A 123 2.06 -12.69 -7.46
CA THR A 123 1.61 -12.43 -8.82
C THR A 123 0.09 -12.41 -8.85
N THR A 124 -0.47 -11.35 -9.41
CA THR A 124 -1.92 -11.18 -9.55
C THR A 124 -2.26 -11.07 -11.04
N PRO A 125 -3.08 -11.98 -11.60
CA PRO A 125 -3.41 -11.95 -13.02
C PRO A 125 -4.20 -10.70 -13.39
N ALA A 126 -4.03 -10.19 -14.61
CA ALA A 126 -4.77 -9.04 -15.13
C ALA A 126 -6.28 -9.13 -14.93
N SER A 127 -6.83 -10.35 -15.14
CA SER A 127 -8.26 -10.64 -15.03
C SER A 127 -8.84 -10.35 -13.64
N TYR A 128 -8.00 -10.27 -12.62
CA TYR A 128 -8.39 -9.91 -11.26
C TYR A 128 -8.88 -8.45 -11.16
N PHE A 129 -8.35 -7.56 -11.99
CA PHE A 129 -8.69 -6.13 -12.00
C PHE A 129 -9.71 -5.76 -13.07
N LEU A 130 -10.10 -6.70 -13.94
CA LEU A 130 -11.05 -6.40 -14.99
C LEU A 130 -12.46 -6.25 -14.40
N ASN A 131 -12.98 -5.03 -14.46
CA ASN A 131 -14.39 -4.76 -14.21
C ASN A 131 -15.11 -4.39 -15.52
N THR A 132 -16.35 -4.86 -15.65
CA THR A 132 -17.20 -4.65 -16.83
C THR A 132 -18.27 -3.57 -16.64
N SER A 133 -18.42 -2.99 -15.44
CA SER A 133 -19.41 -1.93 -15.22
C SER A 133 -18.95 -0.58 -15.76
N SER A 134 -19.85 0.08 -16.47
CA SER A 134 -19.63 1.39 -17.12
C SER A 134 -19.65 2.59 -16.17
N GLY A 135 -19.84 2.37 -14.86
CA GLY A 135 -19.95 3.42 -13.84
C GLY A 135 -18.75 3.52 -12.90
N ASP A 136 -17.75 2.67 -13.11
CA ASP A 136 -16.61 2.53 -12.21
C ASP A 136 -15.42 3.29 -12.76
N ASP A 137 -14.87 4.17 -11.91
CA ASP A 137 -13.82 5.10 -12.28
C ASP A 137 -12.52 4.33 -12.50
N ASN A 138 -12.22 4.02 -13.76
CA ASN A 138 -10.99 3.34 -14.21
C ASN A 138 -9.76 4.26 -14.15
N THR A 139 -9.76 5.24 -13.23
CA THR A 139 -8.69 6.20 -13.10
C THR A 139 -7.45 5.49 -12.58
N VAL A 140 -6.42 5.44 -13.43
CA VAL A 140 -5.10 4.96 -13.07
C VAL A 140 -4.48 5.96 -12.10
N ALA A 141 -4.12 5.49 -10.90
CA ALA A 141 -3.57 6.30 -9.83
C ALA A 141 -2.31 5.66 -9.23
N VAL A 142 -1.36 6.48 -8.81
CA VAL A 142 -0.35 6.07 -7.83
C VAL A 142 -0.75 6.76 -6.55
N VAL A 143 -1.15 5.98 -5.55
CA VAL A 143 -1.58 6.55 -4.27
C VAL A 143 -0.63 6.03 -3.20
N CYS A 144 0.03 6.99 -2.57
CA CYS A 144 0.72 6.79 -1.32
C CYS A 144 -0.21 7.29 -0.22
N VAL A 145 -0.74 6.40 0.61
CA VAL A 145 -1.66 6.75 1.72
C VAL A 145 -1.02 6.32 3.02
N ALA A 146 -0.93 7.20 4.00
CA ALA A 146 -0.62 6.87 5.39
C ALA A 146 -1.84 7.23 6.26
N GLU A 147 -2.96 6.54 6.06
CA GLU A 147 -4.19 6.81 6.80
C GLU A 147 -4.44 5.69 7.82
N GLN A 148 -4.73 6.08 9.06
CA GLN A 148 -5.06 5.17 10.15
C GLN A 148 -6.57 5.06 10.28
N VAL A 149 -7.19 4.02 9.70
CA VAL A 149 -8.63 3.80 9.92
C VAL A 149 -8.85 2.72 10.96
N ALA A 150 -9.44 3.14 12.08
CA ALA A 150 -10.00 2.26 13.08
C ALA A 150 -11.14 1.44 12.47
N LEU A 151 -10.97 0.12 12.34
CA LEU A 151 -12.04 -0.80 11.98
C LEU A 151 -13.14 -0.73 13.07
N THR A 152 -14.19 0.04 12.79
CA THR A 152 -15.31 0.29 13.71
C THR A 152 -16.32 -0.87 13.77
N THR A 153 -16.03 -2.00 13.12
CA THR A 153 -16.89 -3.19 13.14
C THR A 153 -16.22 -4.35 13.87
N CYS A 154 -15.90 -4.16 15.15
CA CYS A 154 -15.88 -5.29 16.08
C CYS A 154 -17.34 -5.59 16.48
N PRO A 155 -17.80 -6.86 16.40
CA PRO A 155 -19.08 -7.26 16.96
C PRO A 155 -19.18 -6.84 18.45
N GLU A 156 -20.39 -6.53 18.91
CA GLU A 156 -20.71 -5.95 20.23
C GLU A 156 -20.12 -6.69 21.46
N THR A 157 -19.51 -7.86 21.28
CA THR A 157 -18.84 -8.62 22.34
C THR A 157 -17.44 -8.11 22.68
N CYS A 158 -16.85 -7.20 21.91
CA CYS A 158 -15.58 -6.54 22.27
C CYS A 158 -15.74 -5.36 23.26
N ARG A 159 -16.97 -5.11 23.73
CA ARG A 159 -17.37 -3.86 24.41
C ARG A 159 -17.03 -3.78 25.90
N ALA A 160 -15.99 -4.47 26.37
CA ALA A 160 -15.67 -4.51 27.79
C ALA A 160 -14.20 -4.22 28.10
N ALA A 161 -13.69 -3.07 27.62
CA ALA A 161 -12.77 -2.21 28.38
C ALA A 161 -12.44 -0.95 27.55
N ASP A 162 -12.94 0.18 28.04
CA ASP A 162 -12.46 1.56 27.78
C ASP A 162 -12.96 2.30 26.52
N ASP A 163 -13.62 3.43 26.76
CA ASP A 163 -14.36 4.27 25.80
C ASP A 163 -13.43 5.28 25.08
N SER A 164 -12.66 4.81 24.10
CA SER A 164 -12.10 5.68 23.06
C SER A 164 -12.07 4.95 21.71
N PRO A 165 -12.88 5.36 20.72
CA PRO A 165 -13.24 4.49 19.59
C PRO A 165 -12.19 4.31 18.48
N ASN A 166 -10.97 4.86 18.60
CA ASN A 166 -10.01 4.91 17.48
C ASN A 166 -8.59 4.36 17.78
N ARG A 167 -8.41 3.40 18.70
CA ARG A 167 -7.07 2.89 19.02
C ARG A 167 -6.85 1.45 18.53
N LEU A 168 -5.66 1.19 18.00
CA LEU A 168 -5.10 -0.14 17.83
C LEU A 168 -5.26 -0.90 19.16
N PHE A 169 -5.90 -2.05 19.16
CA PHE A 169 -6.09 -2.81 20.40
C PHE A 169 -4.84 -3.65 20.71
N GLY A 170 -4.29 -3.47 21.92
CA GLY A 170 -3.19 -4.25 22.51
C GLY A 170 -2.20 -3.39 23.31
N ASP A 171 -1.55 -3.93 24.35
CA ASP A 171 -0.60 -3.20 25.23
C ASP A 171 0.63 -2.60 24.51
N ASN A 172 0.75 -2.83 23.20
CA ASN A 172 1.90 -2.44 22.39
C ASN A 172 1.64 -1.19 21.51
N VAL A 173 0.49 -0.48 21.61
CA VAL A 173 0.20 0.73 20.79
C VAL A 173 1.35 1.75 20.81
N ALA A 174 1.99 1.94 21.96
CA ALA A 174 3.15 2.81 22.08
C ALA A 174 4.34 2.32 21.24
N GLN A 175 4.61 1.01 21.23
CA GLN A 175 5.72 0.42 20.47
C GLN A 175 5.54 0.54 18.94
N TYR A 176 4.29 0.69 18.47
CA TYR A 176 3.98 0.83 17.04
C TYR A 176 4.04 2.29 16.55
N ARG A 177 4.29 3.28 17.41
CA ARG A 177 4.36 4.71 17.04
C ARG A 177 5.77 5.25 16.90
N ASP A 178 6.79 4.48 17.29
CA ASP A 178 8.08 5.07 17.60
C ASP A 178 9.09 5.04 16.45
N PHE A 179 8.81 4.37 15.33
CA PHE A 179 9.81 4.27 14.26
C PHE A 179 9.28 4.31 12.84
N THR A 180 10.17 4.81 12.00
CA THR A 180 9.99 5.03 10.57
C THR A 180 10.36 3.77 9.79
N VAL A 181 9.60 3.46 8.73
CA VAL A 181 9.96 2.41 7.77
C VAL A 181 10.42 3.06 6.47
N THR A 182 11.56 2.62 5.93
CA THR A 182 12.12 3.17 4.69
C THR A 182 12.15 2.11 3.61
N PHE A 183 11.41 2.34 2.54
CA PHE A 183 11.62 1.65 1.29
C PHE A 183 12.70 2.36 0.48
N THR A 184 13.59 1.59 -0.13
CA THR A 184 14.66 2.10 -1.00
C THR A 184 14.59 1.45 -2.38
N ASN A 185 15.06 2.15 -3.40
CA ASN A 185 15.04 1.65 -4.78
C ASN A 185 13.66 1.14 -5.21
N VAL A 186 12.63 1.96 -5.00
CA VAL A 186 11.25 1.57 -5.27
C VAL A 186 10.97 1.72 -6.76
N VAL A 187 10.53 0.64 -7.40
CA VAL A 187 10.28 0.60 -8.85
C VAL A 187 8.83 0.24 -9.12
N PHE A 188 8.18 1.05 -9.95
CA PHE A 188 6.84 0.80 -10.47
C PHE A 188 6.88 0.79 -12.00
N ARG A 189 6.54 -0.34 -12.62
CA ARG A 189 6.47 -0.45 -14.08
C ARG A 189 5.06 -0.77 -14.55
N ALA A 190 4.46 0.15 -15.31
CA ALA A 190 3.12 -0.01 -15.85
C ALA A 190 3.11 -0.84 -17.15
N ALA A 191 1.93 -1.34 -17.51
CA ALA A 191 1.70 -2.07 -18.76
C ALA A 191 1.88 -1.20 -20.02
N LYS A 192 1.59 0.10 -19.91
CA LYS A 192 1.62 1.10 -20.99
C LYS A 192 2.22 2.39 -20.45
N SER A 193 2.73 3.25 -21.33
CA SER A 193 3.36 4.53 -20.97
C SER A 193 2.38 5.68 -20.73
N ASP A 194 1.12 5.50 -21.12
CA ASP A 194 0.13 6.59 -21.16
C ASP A 194 -0.17 7.11 -19.75
N GLY A 195 0.18 8.39 -19.50
CA GLY A 195 -0.08 9.07 -18.23
C GLY A 195 0.82 8.67 -17.06
N VAL A 196 1.67 7.64 -17.19
CA VAL A 196 2.51 7.12 -16.11
C VAL A 196 3.46 8.17 -15.54
N ALA A 197 4.15 8.90 -16.42
CA ALA A 197 5.10 9.92 -15.99
C ALA A 197 4.41 11.04 -15.20
N THR A 198 3.27 11.54 -15.70
CA THR A 198 2.46 12.56 -15.01
C THR A 198 1.97 12.05 -13.66
N LEU A 199 1.54 10.79 -13.61
CA LEU A 199 0.96 10.19 -12.43
C LEU A 199 2.01 9.98 -11.33
N CYS A 200 3.14 9.37 -11.65
CA CYS A 200 4.22 9.21 -10.69
C CYS A 200 4.79 10.55 -10.25
N ALA A 201 4.95 11.50 -11.18
CA ALA A 201 5.38 12.85 -10.85
C ALA A 201 4.33 13.66 -10.05
N SER A 202 3.11 13.15 -9.86
CA SER A 202 2.10 13.78 -9.01
C SER A 202 2.16 13.33 -7.55
N ALA A 203 2.92 12.28 -7.23
CA ALA A 203 3.11 11.86 -5.84
C ALA A 203 3.78 12.99 -5.03
N ARG A 204 3.29 13.24 -3.81
CA ARG A 204 3.76 14.30 -2.93
C ARG A 204 4.08 13.73 -1.57
N ASP A 205 4.95 14.43 -0.85
CA ASP A 205 5.09 14.24 0.59
C ASP A 205 3.78 14.63 1.27
N GLU A 206 3.36 13.84 2.25
CA GLU A 206 2.18 14.09 3.07
C GLU A 206 2.56 13.85 4.53
N SER A 207 2.04 14.66 5.45
CA SER A 207 2.24 14.46 6.88
C SER A 207 1.16 15.18 7.67
N ASP A 208 0.59 14.48 8.63
CA ASP A 208 -0.36 14.98 9.61
C ASP A 208 -0.12 14.32 10.98
N ASP A 209 -1.06 14.52 11.92
CA ASP A 209 -0.98 13.91 13.26
C ASP A 209 -1.19 12.37 13.23
N GLU A 210 -1.61 11.81 12.09
CA GLU A 210 -1.84 10.38 11.86
C GLU A 210 -0.63 9.68 11.21
N GLY A 211 0.40 10.44 10.84
CA GLY A 211 1.66 9.93 10.28
C GLY A 211 2.08 10.71 9.04
N GLY A 212 2.84 10.07 8.16
CA GLY A 212 3.22 10.70 6.91
C GLY A 212 4.01 9.83 5.96
N ILE A 213 4.24 10.38 4.78
CA ILE A 213 5.04 9.80 3.71
C ILE A 213 6.00 10.87 3.21
N ARG A 214 7.29 10.50 3.09
CA ARG A 214 8.30 11.32 2.41
C ARG A 214 8.87 10.56 1.23
N LEU A 215 8.95 11.22 0.09
CA LEU A 215 9.41 10.68 -1.17
C LEU A 215 10.73 11.37 -1.53
N ALA A 216 11.72 10.61 -2.01
CA ALA A 216 12.97 11.17 -2.49
C ALA A 216 13.47 10.50 -3.76
N GLY A 217 14.26 11.25 -4.54
CA GLY A 217 14.96 10.74 -5.72
C GLY A 217 14.05 10.22 -6.83
N PHE A 218 12.89 10.85 -7.03
CA PHE A 218 12.00 10.49 -8.14
C PHE A 218 12.70 10.63 -9.50
N SER A 219 12.60 9.61 -10.33
CA SER A 219 12.95 9.67 -11.75
C SER A 219 12.13 8.68 -12.58
N MET A 220 12.10 8.91 -13.88
CA MET A 220 11.61 7.92 -14.84
C MET A 220 12.81 7.16 -15.41
N LEU A 221 12.84 5.84 -15.25
CA LEU A 221 13.89 5.00 -15.84
C LEU A 221 13.66 4.78 -17.35
N ASP A 222 12.38 4.74 -17.74
CA ASP A 222 11.91 4.71 -19.12
C ASP A 222 10.49 5.31 -19.19
N GLN A 223 9.77 5.18 -20.32
CA GLN A 223 8.43 5.75 -20.48
C GLN A 223 7.33 5.05 -19.65
N GLN A 224 7.61 3.87 -19.09
CA GLN A 224 6.68 3.03 -18.34
C GLN A 224 7.09 2.82 -16.88
N THR A 225 8.35 3.12 -16.53
CA THR A 225 8.96 2.75 -15.27
C THR A 225 9.30 3.98 -14.43
N CYS A 226 8.60 4.12 -13.31
CA CYS A 226 8.85 5.09 -12.27
C CYS A 226 9.83 4.52 -11.23
N TYR A 227 10.69 5.37 -10.72
CA TYR A 227 11.66 5.04 -9.69
C TYR A 227 11.65 6.12 -8.61
N TRP A 228 11.73 5.67 -7.35
CA TRP A 228 12.05 6.51 -6.21
C TRP A 228 13.26 5.93 -5.50
N GLU A 229 14.23 6.79 -5.17
CA GLU A 229 15.39 6.40 -4.37
C GLU A 229 14.94 5.95 -2.98
N SER A 230 14.02 6.70 -2.36
CA SER A 230 13.39 6.29 -1.11
C SER A 230 11.94 6.74 -0.98
N ILE A 231 11.18 5.91 -0.28
CA ILE A 231 9.83 6.21 0.22
C ILE A 231 9.84 5.88 1.72
N MET A 232 9.69 6.91 2.54
CA MET A 232 9.77 6.83 3.98
C MET A 232 8.38 7.00 4.58
N LEU A 233 7.99 6.07 5.44
CA LEU A 233 6.71 6.07 6.13
C LEU A 233 6.92 6.44 7.58
N ILE A 234 6.30 7.54 7.97
CA ILE A 234 6.43 8.18 9.27
C ILE A 234 5.23 7.76 10.11
N PRO A 235 5.45 7.22 11.32
CA PRO A 235 4.35 6.87 12.20
C PRO A 235 3.65 8.13 12.75
N PRO A 236 2.39 8.00 13.19
CA PRO A 236 1.68 9.05 13.91
C PRO A 236 2.44 9.48 15.17
N SER A 237 2.46 10.80 15.42
CA SER A 237 2.98 11.39 16.66
C SER A 237 2.05 11.27 17.87
#